data_AF-A0A7C6LSC0-F1
#
_entry.id   AF-A0A7C6LSC0-F1
#
_cell.length_a   1.000
_cell.length_b   1.000
_cell.length_c   1.000
_cell.angle_alpha   90.00
_cell.angle_beta   90.00
_cell.angle_gamma   90.00
#
_symmetry.space_group_name_H-M   'P 1'
#
loop_
_entity.id
_entity.type
_entity.pdbx_description
1 polymer ?
#
loop_
_entity_poly.entity_id
_entity_poly.type
_entity_poly.pdbx_seq_one_letter_code
_entity_poly.pdbx_strand_id
1 'polypeptide(L)'
;MAGQDNKLDKGKRVFMRPTDLLIVGLILLAGLSSYLIFKNQNISADTEAHIFFENELIAVLPLTEDEEKDLVYRQCPGITFRLYKDGSIAFLESSCPDKVCINSGKMSEAGDWAACLPNRVLVRVVGLNDSEVQDVDLIG
;
A
#
# COMPACT_ATOMS: atom_id res chain seq x y z
N MET A 1 34.12 57.40 -46.93
CA MET A 1 33.00 57.52 -45.99
C MET A 1 32.55 56.09 -45.70
N ALA A 2 33.11 55.43 -44.68
CA ALA A 2 32.63 55.39 -43.29
C ALA A 2 31.17 54.90 -43.22
N GLY A 3 30.79 53.86 -42.49
CA GLY A 3 31.47 53.03 -41.51
C GLY A 3 30.61 51.82 -41.17
N GLN A 4 31.21 50.89 -40.46
CA GLN A 4 30.65 49.65 -39.94
C GLN A 4 29.52 49.91 -38.93
N ASP A 5 28.56 49.00 -38.83
CA ASP A 5 28.24 48.32 -37.57
C ASP A 5 27.34 47.08 -37.75
N ASN A 6 28.02 45.96 -37.56
CA ASN A 6 27.51 44.66 -37.19
C ASN A 6 26.57 44.76 -35.97
N LYS A 7 25.33 44.27 -36.09
CA LYS A 7 24.47 43.97 -34.93
C LYS A 7 24.03 42.51 -34.91
N LEU A 8 25.01 41.67 -34.57
CA LEU A 8 24.94 40.61 -33.56
C LEU A 8 23.53 40.25 -33.05
N ASP A 9 23.10 39.06 -33.48
CA ASP A 9 22.59 37.94 -32.68
C ASP A 9 22.14 38.27 -31.25
N LYS A 10 20.83 38.13 -30.98
CA LYS A 10 20.28 37.56 -29.73
C LYS A 10 18.76 37.67 -29.68
N GLY A 11 18.08 36.52 -29.59
CA GLY A 11 16.65 36.47 -29.31
C GLY A 11 16.15 35.07 -28.97
N LYS A 12 16.67 34.51 -27.87
CA LYS A 12 16.24 33.29 -27.15
C LYS A 12 15.13 32.46 -27.82
N ARG A 13 15.53 31.25 -28.26
CA ARG A 13 14.65 30.08 -28.43
C ARG A 13 13.79 29.89 -27.17
N VAL A 14 12.48 30.10 -27.28
CA VAL A 14 11.45 29.07 -26.99
C VAL A 14 10.18 29.47 -27.78
N PHE A 15 9.88 28.74 -28.85
CA PHE A 15 8.68 28.90 -29.67
C PHE A 15 7.51 28.19 -28.97
N MET A 16 7.04 28.73 -27.84
CA MET A 16 5.84 28.25 -27.16
C MET A 16 4.94 29.46 -26.97
N ARG A 17 3.86 29.54 -27.75
CA ARG A 17 2.83 30.56 -27.56
C ARG A 17 2.34 30.47 -26.10
N PRO A 18 2.05 31.58 -25.41
CA PRO A 18 1.59 31.53 -24.01
C PRO A 18 0.33 30.68 -23.84
N THR A 19 -0.48 30.54 -24.90
CA THR A 19 -1.64 29.66 -24.96
C THR A 19 -1.29 28.17 -24.98
N ASP A 20 -0.18 27.78 -25.62
CA ASP A 20 0.30 26.39 -25.68
C ASP A 20 0.82 25.96 -24.30
N LEU A 21 1.54 26.86 -23.62
CA LEU A 21 1.96 26.68 -22.22
C LEU A 21 0.76 26.56 -21.26
N LEU A 22 -0.33 27.29 -21.52
CA LEU A 22 -1.56 27.23 -20.74
C LEU A 22 -2.26 25.87 -20.90
N ILE A 23 -2.35 25.37 -22.14
CA ILE A 23 -2.94 24.04 -22.42
C ILE A 23 -2.13 22.93 -21.78
N VAL A 24 -0.80 22.97 -21.91
CA VAL A 24 0.10 21.97 -21.28
C VAL A 24 0.00 22.03 -19.76
N GLY A 25 -0.04 23.23 -19.17
CA GLY A 25 -0.23 23.42 -17.74
C GLY A 25 -1.57 22.85 -17.25
N LEU A 26 -2.65 23.03 -18.00
CA LEU A 26 -3.97 22.51 -17.65
C LEU A 26 -4.03 20.98 -17.71
N ILE A 27 -3.40 20.36 -18.71
CA ILE A 27 -3.32 18.89 -18.82
C ILE A 27 -2.50 18.32 -17.65
N LEU A 28 -1.37 18.95 -17.29
CA LEU A 28 -0.57 18.54 -16.14
C LEU A 28 -1.32 18.70 -14.82
N LEU A 29 -2.08 19.79 -14.66
CA LEU A 29 -2.93 20.00 -13.48
C LEU A 29 -4.04 18.96 -13.39
N ALA A 30 -4.68 18.61 -14.50
CA ALA A 30 -5.72 17.58 -14.53
C ALA A 30 -5.14 16.20 -14.19
N GLY A 31 -3.98 15.84 -14.75
CA GLY A 31 -3.29 14.59 -14.44
C GLY A 31 -2.84 14.52 -12.97
N LEU A 32 -2.25 15.60 -12.45
CA LEU A 32 -1.82 15.67 -11.05
C LEU A 32 -3.02 15.63 -10.10
N SER A 33 -4.12 16.31 -10.43
CA SER A 33 -5.35 16.28 -9.66
C SER A 33 -5.96 14.86 -9.64
N SER A 34 -6.04 14.19 -10.78
CA SER A 34 -6.52 12.81 -10.86
C SER A 34 -5.63 11.84 -10.05
N TYR A 35 -4.31 11.99 -10.14
CA TYR A 35 -3.36 11.19 -9.36
C TYR A 35 -3.51 11.41 -7.85
N LEU A 36 -3.67 12.66 -7.40
CA LEU A 36 -3.89 12.97 -5.99
C LEU A 36 -5.23 12.43 -5.48
N ILE A 37 -6.30 12.50 -6.30
CA ILE A 37 -7.61 11.93 -5.95
C ILE A 37 -7.54 10.40 -5.84
N PHE A 38 -6.84 9.73 -6.75
CA PHE A 38 -6.65 8.28 -6.69
C PHE A 38 -5.84 7.86 -5.45
N LYS A 39 -4.77 8.59 -5.12
CA LYS A 39 -3.98 8.35 -3.92
C LYS A 39 -4.78 8.56 -2.64
N ASN A 40 -5.64 9.57 -2.60
CA ASN A 40 -6.44 9.88 -1.40
C ASN A 40 -7.61 8.92 -1.18
N GLN A 41 -8.15 8.31 -2.24
CA GLN A 41 -9.16 7.26 -2.12
C GLN A 41 -8.58 5.94 -1.57
N ASN A 42 -7.28 5.68 -1.81
CA ASN A 42 -6.60 4.49 -1.29
C ASN A 42 -6.23 4.57 0.20
N ILE A 43 -6.42 5.73 0.85
CA ILE A 43 -6.13 5.95 2.29
C ILE A 43 -7.36 5.62 3.15
N SER A 44 -8.52 5.38 2.55
CA SER A 44 -9.76 5.05 3.27
C SER A 44 -10.34 3.69 2.90
N ALA A 45 -9.51 2.79 2.38
CA ALA A 45 -9.88 1.37 2.33
C ALA A 45 -9.83 0.87 3.77
N ASP A 46 -10.99 0.89 4.42
CA ASP A 46 -11.18 0.26 5.72
C ASP A 46 -10.80 -1.21 5.56
N THR A 47 -9.62 -1.56 6.06
CA THR A 47 -8.97 -2.84 5.82
C THR A 47 -8.85 -3.55 7.15
N GLU A 48 -9.15 -4.84 7.18
CA GLU A 48 -9.17 -5.64 8.39
C GLU A 48 -8.19 -6.81 8.27
N ALA A 49 -7.38 -7.03 9.31
CA ALA A 49 -6.55 -8.21 9.45
C ALA A 49 -7.36 -9.33 10.11
N HIS A 50 -7.59 -10.40 9.35
CA HIS A 50 -8.23 -11.62 9.80
C HIS A 50 -7.15 -12.63 10.20
N ILE A 51 -7.18 -13.06 11.46
CA ILE A 51 -6.25 -14.05 12.01
C ILE A 51 -6.98 -15.38 12.14
N PHE A 52 -6.46 -16.39 11.46
CA PHE A 52 -6.96 -17.75 11.45
C PHE A 52 -6.00 -18.68 12.19
N PHE A 53 -6.55 -19.57 13.00
CA PHE A 53 -5.82 -20.67 13.64
C PHE A 53 -6.55 -21.97 13.32
N GLU A 54 -5.84 -22.96 12.78
CA GLU A 54 -6.44 -24.23 12.34
C GLU A 54 -7.68 -24.05 11.44
N ASN A 55 -7.60 -23.09 10.50
CA ASN A 55 -8.70 -22.70 9.61
C ASN A 55 -9.92 -22.04 10.27
N GLU A 56 -9.89 -21.75 11.57
CA GLU A 56 -10.95 -21.02 12.27
C GLU A 56 -10.55 -19.55 12.48
N LEU A 57 -11.46 -18.62 12.20
CA LEU A 57 -11.24 -17.19 12.41
C LEU A 57 -11.27 -16.89 13.91
N ILE A 58 -10.12 -16.53 14.48
CA ILE A 58 -9.98 -16.29 15.92
C ILE A 58 -10.01 -14.81 16.29
N ALA A 59 -9.64 -13.93 15.35
CA ALA A 59 -9.63 -12.50 15.58
C ALA A 59 -9.77 -11.72 14.26
N VAL A 60 -10.44 -10.58 14.35
CA VAL A 60 -10.56 -9.57 13.31
C VAL A 60 -10.07 -8.26 13.91
N LEU A 61 -9.12 -7.62 13.24
CA LEU A 61 -8.49 -6.38 13.70
C LEU A 61 -8.57 -5.35 12.60
N PRO A 62 -9.24 -4.20 12.81
CA PRO A 62 -9.18 -3.11 11.86
C PRO A 62 -7.75 -2.56 11.82
N LEU A 63 -7.20 -2.44 10.61
CA LEU A 63 -5.88 -1.87 10.32
C LEU A 63 -6.02 -0.35 10.23
N THR A 64 -6.35 0.28 11.37
CA THR A 64 -6.43 1.73 11.48
C THR A 64 -5.09 2.34 11.90
N GLU A 65 -4.79 3.54 11.43
CA GLU A 65 -3.60 4.33 11.81
C GLU A 65 -3.72 4.93 13.23
N ASP A 66 -4.01 4.09 14.23
CA ASP A 66 -4.24 4.53 15.61
C ASP A 66 -3.01 4.31 16.50
N GLU A 67 -2.69 3.05 16.81
CA GLU A 67 -1.71 2.70 17.85
C GLU A 67 -0.88 1.45 17.51
N GLU A 68 0.39 1.48 17.93
CA GLU A 68 1.28 0.31 17.86
C GLU A 68 0.99 -0.60 19.05
N LYS A 69 0.64 -1.86 18.78
CA LYS A 69 0.24 -2.82 19.82
C LYS A 69 0.68 -4.23 19.46
N ASP A 70 1.21 -4.91 20.48
CA ASP A 70 1.62 -6.31 20.39
C ASP A 70 0.48 -7.21 20.83
N LEU A 71 0.12 -8.17 19.98
CA LEU A 71 -0.98 -9.08 20.18
C LEU A 71 -0.45 -10.51 20.33
N VAL A 72 -0.86 -11.17 21.40
CA VAL A 72 -0.54 -12.56 21.70
C VAL A 72 -1.83 -13.29 22.00
N TYR A 73 -2.09 -14.37 21.27
CA TYR A 73 -3.30 -15.18 21.42
C TYR A 73 -3.02 -16.47 22.18
N ARG A 74 -3.93 -16.84 23.09
CA ARG A 74 -3.80 -18.09 23.86
C ARG A 74 -3.82 -19.35 22.98
N GLN A 75 -4.52 -19.30 21.85
CA GLN A 75 -4.60 -20.42 20.90
C GLN A 75 -3.24 -20.70 20.22
N CYS A 76 -2.39 -19.68 20.09
CA CYS A 76 -1.12 -19.75 19.36
C CYS A 76 0.06 -19.36 20.27
N PRO A 77 0.37 -20.13 21.33
CA PRO A 77 1.43 -19.78 22.24
C PRO A 77 2.79 -19.78 21.51
N GLY A 78 3.50 -18.65 21.56
CA GLY A 78 4.80 -18.50 20.90
C GLY A 78 4.76 -17.78 19.55
N ILE A 79 3.63 -17.17 19.18
CA ILE A 79 3.54 -16.18 18.11
C ILE A 79 3.14 -14.84 18.69
N THR A 80 3.87 -13.80 18.32
CA THR A 80 3.56 -12.41 18.65
C THR A 80 3.33 -11.65 17.35
N PHE A 81 2.17 -11.02 17.24
CA PHE A 81 1.86 -10.10 16.15
C PHE A 81 2.10 -8.68 16.61
N ARG A 82 2.52 -7.82 15.71
CA ARG A 82 2.62 -6.38 15.94
C ARG A 82 1.75 -5.66 14.94
N LEU A 83 0.80 -4.88 15.46
CA LEU A 83 0.11 -3.85 14.71
C LEU A 83 0.94 -2.57 14.82
N TYR A 84 1.17 -1.90 13.70
CA TYR A 84 1.91 -0.65 13.61
C TYR A 84 0.95 0.52 13.40
N LYS A 85 1.41 1.73 13.73
CA LYS A 85 0.65 2.98 13.55
C LYS A 85 0.39 3.37 12.09
N ASP A 86 1.09 2.75 11.14
CA ASP A 86 0.89 2.94 9.71
C ASP A 86 -0.25 2.05 9.15
N GLY A 87 -1.03 1.40 10.02
CA GLY A 87 -2.08 0.46 9.60
C GLY A 87 -1.51 -0.82 9.00
N SER A 88 -0.28 -1.21 9.39
CA SER A 88 0.31 -2.49 8.98
C SER A 88 0.36 -3.51 10.12
N ILE A 89 0.28 -4.80 9.78
CA ILE A 89 0.48 -5.92 10.71
C ILE A 89 1.68 -6.75 10.28
N ALA A 90 2.47 -7.23 11.24
CA ALA A 90 3.57 -8.15 10.98
C ALA A 90 3.72 -9.19 12.08
N PHE A 91 4.37 -10.30 11.75
CA PHE A 91 4.86 -11.26 12.74
C PHE A 91 6.13 -10.72 13.39
N LEU A 92 6.05 -10.38 14.68
CA LEU A 92 7.20 -9.91 15.45
C LEU A 92 8.08 -11.09 15.90
N GLU A 93 7.43 -12.13 16.42
CA GLU A 93 8.11 -13.30 16.95
C GLU A 93 7.33 -14.57 16.61
N SER A 94 8.06 -15.65 16.34
CA SER A 94 7.50 -16.96 16.06
C SER A 94 8.47 -18.05 16.52
N SER A 95 7.94 -19.05 17.21
CA SER A 95 8.65 -20.26 17.64
C SER A 95 9.02 -21.22 16.49
N CYS A 96 8.64 -20.92 15.24
CA CYS A 96 8.87 -21.80 14.10
C CYS A 96 10.34 -21.76 13.58
N PRO A 97 10.86 -22.88 13.05
CA PRO A 97 12.22 -22.95 12.53
C PRO A 97 12.40 -22.17 11.22
N ASP A 98 11.37 -22.16 10.38
CA ASP A 98 11.47 -21.61 9.02
C ASP A 98 11.45 -20.07 9.00
N LYS A 99 10.86 -19.44 10.04
CA LYS A 99 10.72 -17.98 10.19
C LYS A 99 10.17 -17.24 8.97
N VAL A 100 9.52 -17.95 8.03
CA VAL A 100 8.97 -17.38 6.79
C VAL A 100 7.96 -16.28 7.11
N CYS A 101 7.09 -16.50 8.11
CA CYS A 101 6.11 -15.51 8.56
C CYS A 101 6.74 -14.19 9.03
N ILE A 102 7.89 -14.23 9.71
CA ILE A 102 8.64 -13.04 10.12
C ILE A 102 9.28 -12.39 8.89
N ASN A 103 9.79 -13.21 7.97
CA ASN A 103 10.44 -12.74 6.75
C ASN A 103 9.46 -12.16 5.71
N SER A 104 8.16 -12.46 5.83
CA SER A 104 7.08 -11.82 5.05
C SER A 104 6.99 -10.32 5.33
N GLY A 105 7.41 -9.86 6.51
CA GLY A 105 7.44 -8.45 6.86
C GLY A 105 6.06 -7.85 7.15
N LYS A 106 5.92 -6.56 6.84
CA LYS A 106 4.71 -5.78 7.10
C LYS A 106 3.67 -6.00 6.00
N MET A 107 2.43 -6.13 6.42
CA MET A 107 1.26 -6.38 5.59
C MET A 107 0.29 -5.23 5.82
N SER A 108 -0.17 -4.58 4.76
CA SER A 108 -1.10 -3.44 4.88
C SER A 108 -2.11 -3.37 3.75
N GLU A 109 -1.83 -4.01 2.61
CA GLU A 109 -2.71 -3.93 1.44
C GLU A 109 -3.74 -5.08 1.46
N ALA A 110 -4.96 -4.79 1.01
CA ALA A 110 -5.98 -5.82 0.83
C ALA A 110 -5.48 -6.92 -0.12
N GLY A 111 -5.59 -8.18 0.31
CA GLY A 111 -5.04 -9.33 -0.40
C GLY A 111 -3.67 -9.80 0.13
N ASP A 112 -2.98 -9.00 0.95
CA ASP A 112 -1.77 -9.46 1.63
C ASP A 112 -2.10 -10.61 2.58
N TRP A 113 -1.22 -11.62 2.60
CA TRP A 113 -1.35 -12.74 3.52
C TRP A 113 0.02 -13.27 3.94
N ALA A 114 0.07 -13.82 5.15
CA ALA A 114 1.25 -14.46 5.68
C ALA A 114 0.84 -15.63 6.56
N ALA A 115 1.49 -16.77 6.36
CA ALA A 115 1.17 -18.01 7.06
C ALA A 115 2.39 -18.53 7.82
N CYS A 116 2.14 -19.00 9.04
CA CYS A 116 3.06 -19.83 9.80
C CYS A 116 2.57 -21.27 9.72
N LEU A 117 3.00 -21.99 8.67
CA LEU A 117 2.58 -23.38 8.41
C LEU A 117 2.81 -24.32 9.62
N PRO A 118 3.98 -24.30 10.30
CA PRO A 118 4.21 -25.21 11.43
C PRO A 118 3.27 -24.98 12.62
N ASN A 119 2.89 -23.71 12.85
CA ASN A 119 2.00 -23.32 13.93
C ASN A 119 0.53 -23.20 13.49
N ARG A 120 0.21 -23.54 12.22
CA ARG A 120 -1.15 -23.50 11.65
C ARG A 120 -1.87 -22.16 11.80
N VAL A 121 -1.10 -21.07 11.71
CA VAL A 121 -1.61 -19.70 11.79
C VAL A 121 -1.56 -19.04 10.43
N LEU A 122 -2.64 -18.36 10.04
CA LEU A 122 -2.72 -17.57 8.82
C LEU A 122 -3.24 -16.18 9.16
N VAL A 123 -2.56 -15.14 8.69
CA VAL A 123 -3.06 -13.77 8.70
C VAL A 123 -3.40 -13.40 7.28
N ARG A 124 -4.59 -12.84 7.07
CA ARG A 124 -5.03 -12.30 5.79
C ARG A 124 -5.55 -10.89 6.01
N VAL A 125 -5.13 -9.97 5.14
CA VAL A 125 -5.60 -8.60 5.09
C VAL A 125 -6.74 -8.52 4.08
N VAL A 126 -7.92 -8.09 4.52
CA VAL A 126 -9.15 -8.04 3.71
C VAL A 126 -9.65 -6.60 3.69
N GLY A 127 -9.88 -6.05 2.50
CA GLY A 127 -10.56 -4.76 2.37
C GLY A 127 -12.07 -4.94 2.58
N LEU A 128 -12.73 -4.06 3.33
CA LEU A 128 -14.18 -4.15 3.57
C LEU A 128 -15.01 -4.04 2.28
N ASN A 129 -14.45 -3.44 1.23
CA ASN A 129 -15.05 -3.38 -0.11
C ASN A 129 -14.82 -4.65 -0.95
N ASP A 130 -13.91 -5.54 -0.54
CA ASP A 130 -13.55 -6.80 -1.20
C ASP A 130 -14.26 -8.01 -0.54
N SER A 131 -15.44 -7.78 0.06
CA SER A 131 -16.33 -8.84 0.55
C SER A 131 -16.95 -9.69 -0.58
N GLU A 132 -16.28 -9.81 -1.72
CA GLU A 132 -16.56 -10.85 -2.72
C GLU A 132 -15.56 -11.98 -2.48
N VAL A 133 -16.00 -12.90 -1.62
CA VAL A 133 -15.38 -14.19 -1.34
C VAL A 133 -14.99 -14.86 -2.67
N GLN A 134 -13.70 -14.77 -3.04
CA GLN A 134 -13.13 -15.66 -4.05
C GLN A 134 -12.95 -17.04 -3.42
N ASP A 135 -14.07 -17.77 -3.35
CA ASP A 135 -14.07 -19.22 -3.32
C ASP A 135 -13.73 -19.67 -4.74
N VAL A 136 -12.45 -19.61 -5.12
CA VAL A 136 -11.96 -20.28 -6.33
C VAL A 136 -11.81 -21.76 -6.01
N ASP A 137 -12.91 -22.46 -6.22
CA ASP A 137 -13.03 -23.92 -6.25
C ASP A 137 -11.95 -24.49 -7.19
N LEU A 138 -11.07 -25.31 -6.61
CA LEU A 138 -9.88 -25.90 -7.24
C LEU A 138 -10.15 -27.36 -7.60
N ILE A 139 -11.25 -27.67 -8.32
CA ILE A 139 -11.43 -28.98 -8.97
C ILE A 139 -12.23 -28.84 -10.27
N GLY A 140 -11.58 -29.16 -11.39
CA GLY A 140 -12.18 -29.35 -12.71
C GLY A 140 -11.22 -30.05 -13.65
#